data_AF-A0A8T4VIA7-F1
#
_entry.id   AF-A0A8T4VIA7-F1
#
_cell.length_a   1.000
_cell.length_b   1.000
_cell.length_c   1.000
_cell.angle_alpha   90.00
_cell.angle_beta   90.00
_cell.angle_gamma   90.00
#
_symmetry.space_group_name_H-M   'P 1'
#
loop_
_entity.id
_entity.type
_entity.pdbx_description
1 polymer ?
#
loop_
_entity_poly.entity_id
_entity_poly.type
_entity_poly.pdbx_seq_one_letter_code
_entity_poly.pdbx_strand_id
1 'polypeptide(L)'
;MVSKSGNKIKLEQNTSKGKTSTSVNSTANDLQYLDTSQIKVPEKIADQIIGQEEGLKIMKKAALQRRHVLLIGEPGTGKSLIGQALAELLPATKLSDILCLPNDQDENNPLIRIMPKGKGKELVNKIKMKNADSFKNQNIIFFILVGIAIITPWWVRKQYGDILAAASLIGSMIFLGIFVIFMNLNRRMSTNKIKVPKLLVDSSEQKIAPFIDATGAHAGALLGDCLHDPLQSLDSSNTITFIEENNYSNNKQFSFQEKNISDVINKILKDKQNIIKNKEGYEATFIDKGEVSIVAEKENVIINSQVLSVNRYPKEGKLIKLTTETGKELIITPEHKVATKNLFNKIKYLRADKIKFWHKLITIE
;
A
#
# COMPACT_ATOMS: atom_id res chain seq x y z
N MET A 1 52.99 2.86 45.33
CA MET A 1 53.82 2.25 44.27
C MET A 1 53.00 2.34 42.99
N VAL A 2 53.30 3.07 41.91
CA VAL A 2 54.49 3.73 41.31
C VAL A 2 53.89 4.93 40.51
N SER A 3 54.15 6.20 40.84
CA SER A 3 55.28 7.09 40.46
C SER A 3 55.42 7.45 38.95
N LYS A 4 55.26 8.76 38.66
CA LYS A 4 55.91 9.60 37.61
C LYS A 4 55.53 9.28 36.14
N SER A 5 55.51 10.17 35.16
CA SER A 5 55.88 11.58 34.92
C SER A 5 55.13 12.01 33.65
N GLY A 6 54.52 13.19 33.52
CA GLY A 6 55.23 14.43 33.21
C GLY A 6 56.04 14.33 31.91
N ASN A 7 55.44 14.63 30.76
CA ASN A 7 56.21 15.02 29.57
C ASN A 7 55.58 16.23 28.88
N LYS A 8 56.19 17.40 29.14
CA LYS A 8 56.04 18.65 28.39
C LYS A 8 56.76 18.47 27.05
N ILE A 9 56.05 18.65 25.95
CA ILE A 9 56.67 18.79 24.64
C ILE A 9 56.99 20.27 24.43
N LYS A 10 58.29 20.56 24.32
CA LYS A 10 58.87 21.87 23.96
C LYS A 10 58.47 22.24 22.53
N LEU A 11 57.98 23.46 22.33
CA LEU A 11 57.98 24.12 21.03
C LEU A 11 59.26 24.96 20.92
N GLU A 12 60.17 24.52 20.05
CA GLU A 12 61.33 25.31 19.63
C GLU A 12 60.90 26.42 18.67
N GLN A 13 61.40 27.63 18.93
CA GLN A 13 61.38 28.73 17.98
C GLN A 13 62.47 28.50 16.94
N ASN A 14 62.12 28.65 15.65
CA ASN A 14 63.10 29.01 14.64
C ASN A 14 62.50 30.06 13.69
N THR A 15 63.25 31.16 13.58
CA THR A 15 63.00 32.37 12.80
C THR A 15 63.26 32.17 11.32
N SER A 16 62.44 32.76 10.43
CA SER A 16 62.95 33.57 9.30
C SER A 16 61.84 34.41 8.65
N LYS A 17 62.29 35.55 8.10
CA LYS A 17 61.53 36.73 7.66
C LYS A 17 60.69 36.50 6.41
N GLY A 18 59.52 37.13 6.36
CA GLY A 18 58.77 37.38 5.12
C GLY A 18 57.66 38.40 5.37
N LYS A 19 57.87 39.65 4.91
CA LYS A 19 56.89 40.74 4.95
C LYS A 19 55.69 40.42 4.05
N THR A 20 54.48 40.61 4.55
CA THR A 20 53.35 41.25 3.85
C THR A 20 52.24 41.47 4.86
N SER A 21 52.23 42.66 5.47
CA SER A 21 51.14 43.12 6.32
C SER A 21 49.99 43.59 5.43
N THR A 22 49.12 42.67 5.06
CA THR A 22 47.81 43.02 4.51
C THR A 22 46.88 43.21 5.71
N SER A 23 46.64 44.47 6.08
CA SER A 23 45.67 44.85 7.11
C SER A 23 44.27 44.48 6.64
N VAL A 24 43.81 43.29 7.04
CA VAL A 24 42.39 42.93 6.98
C VAL A 24 41.71 43.68 8.11
N ASN A 25 40.93 44.71 7.77
CA ASN A 25 40.09 45.45 8.70
C ASN A 25 39.09 44.49 9.37
N SER A 26 39.41 44.03 10.58
CA SER A 26 38.54 43.22 11.43
C SER A 26 37.43 44.10 12.02
N THR A 27 36.35 44.26 11.26
CA THR A 27 35.07 44.73 11.80
C THR A 27 34.15 43.52 11.97
N ALA A 28 34.50 42.68 12.94
CA ALA A 28 33.58 41.72 13.52
C ALA A 28 33.55 42.04 15.00
N ASN A 29 32.37 42.31 15.55
CA ASN A 29 32.21 42.42 16.99
C ASN A 29 32.82 41.16 17.62
N ASP A 30 33.83 41.34 18.49
CA ASP A 30 34.59 40.27 19.13
C ASP A 30 33.67 39.41 20.02
N LEU A 31 32.97 38.48 19.40
CA LEU A 31 32.27 37.40 20.07
C LEU A 31 33.34 36.45 20.61
N GLN A 32 33.72 36.65 21.88
CA GLN A 32 34.71 35.83 22.58
C GLN A 32 34.13 34.44 22.90
N TYR A 33 34.20 33.53 21.93
CA TYR A 33 33.91 32.12 22.12
C TYR A 33 35.19 31.30 21.98
N LEU A 34 35.35 30.30 22.84
CA LEU A 34 36.47 29.35 22.73
C LEU A 34 36.15 28.24 21.73
N ASP A 35 34.87 27.86 21.63
CA ASP A 35 34.38 26.80 20.74
C ASP A 35 32.90 27.02 20.35
N THR A 36 32.51 26.46 19.22
CA THR A 36 31.16 26.47 18.65
C THR A 36 30.09 25.85 19.55
N SER A 37 30.47 24.98 20.49
CA SER A 37 29.57 24.45 21.52
C SER A 37 28.98 25.53 22.44
N GLN A 38 29.61 26.72 22.51
CA GLN A 38 29.13 27.85 23.30
C GLN A 38 28.08 28.71 22.56
N ILE A 39 27.89 28.47 21.25
CA ILE A 39 26.96 29.21 20.42
C ILE A 39 25.58 28.55 20.51
N LYS A 40 24.59 29.32 20.96
CA LYS A 40 23.19 28.85 21.00
C LYS A 40 22.60 28.81 19.59
N VAL A 41 22.19 27.63 19.15
CA VAL A 41 21.45 27.47 17.89
C VAL A 41 19.96 27.70 18.14
N PRO A 42 19.27 28.53 17.35
CA PRO A 42 17.83 28.73 17.46
C PRO A 42 17.05 27.42 17.28
N GLU A 43 15.96 27.22 18.03
CA GLU A 43 15.13 26.01 17.93
C GLU A 43 14.32 25.97 16.62
N LYS A 44 13.90 27.13 16.11
CA LYS A 44 13.08 27.24 14.90
C LYS A 44 13.95 27.27 13.66
N ILE A 45 13.54 26.54 12.62
CA ILE A 45 14.29 26.47 11.35
C ILE A 45 14.32 27.85 10.68
N ALA A 46 13.24 28.62 10.81
CA ALA A 46 13.14 29.98 10.27
C ALA A 46 14.26 30.92 10.77
N ASP A 47 14.65 30.77 12.04
CA ASP A 47 15.65 31.62 12.69
C ASP A 47 17.09 31.14 12.43
N GLN A 48 17.25 29.95 11.83
CA GLN A 48 18.54 29.40 11.41
C GLN A 48 18.94 29.85 9.99
N ILE A 49 18.04 30.50 9.25
CA ILE A 49 18.31 30.98 7.88
C ILE A 49 19.08 32.29 7.96
N ILE A 50 20.28 32.33 7.36
CA ILE A 50 21.20 33.47 7.43
C ILE A 50 21.18 34.23 6.09
N GLY A 51 21.01 35.55 6.13
CA GLY A 51 21.20 36.43 4.98
C GLY A 51 20.10 36.36 3.92
N GLN A 52 18.93 35.83 4.27
CA GLN A 52 17.76 35.73 3.38
C GLN A 52 16.46 36.22 4.06
N GLU A 53 16.56 37.28 4.86
CA GLU A 53 15.46 37.79 5.69
C GLU A 53 14.27 38.29 4.85
N GLU A 54 14.54 39.01 3.75
CA GLU A 54 13.51 39.49 2.83
C GLU A 54 12.80 38.33 2.11
N GLY A 55 13.54 37.30 1.69
CA GLY A 55 12.98 36.10 1.07
C GLY A 55 12.02 35.35 2.02
N LEU A 56 12.44 35.19 3.28
CA LEU A 56 11.62 34.57 4.32
C LEU A 56 10.34 35.38 4.62
N LYS A 57 10.43 36.71 4.64
CA LYS A 57 9.29 37.61 4.85
C LYS A 57 8.27 37.53 3.72
N ILE A 58 8.72 37.48 2.46
CA ILE A 58 7.86 37.30 1.29
C ILE A 58 7.20 35.93 1.34
N MET A 59 7.97 34.87 1.61
CA MET A 59 7.46 33.50 1.77
C MET A 59 6.37 33.42 2.84
N LYS A 60 6.62 33.99 4.03
CA LYS A 60 5.64 34.01 5.12
C LYS A 60 4.34 34.71 4.70
N LYS A 61 4.43 35.84 4.00
CA LYS A 61 3.24 36.54 3.46
C LYS A 61 2.50 35.70 2.43
N ALA A 62 3.21 35.09 1.48
CA ALA A 62 2.63 34.24 0.44
C ALA A 62 1.91 33.02 1.03
N ALA A 63 2.50 32.39 2.04
CA ALA A 63 1.96 31.21 2.70
C ALA A 63 0.70 31.50 3.51
N LEU A 64 0.66 32.62 4.25
CA LEU A 64 -0.56 33.09 4.93
C LEU A 64 -1.72 33.33 3.94
N GLN A 65 -1.39 33.78 2.73
CA GLN A 65 -2.34 33.96 1.63
C GLN A 65 -2.59 32.70 0.79
N ARG A 66 -2.00 31.55 1.16
CA ARG A 66 -2.09 30.28 0.43
C ARG A 66 -1.69 30.38 -1.05
N ARG A 67 -0.67 31.18 -1.36
CA ARG A 67 -0.10 31.32 -2.70
C ARG A 67 1.06 30.35 -2.93
N HIS A 68 1.20 29.87 -4.15
CA HIS A 68 2.37 29.11 -4.57
C HIS A 68 3.58 30.03 -4.69
N VAL A 69 4.77 29.49 -4.38
CA VAL A 69 6.03 30.25 -4.45
C VAL A 69 7.04 29.47 -5.28
N LEU A 70 7.76 30.19 -6.13
CA LEU A 70 8.89 29.68 -6.90
C LEU A 70 10.17 30.31 -6.34
N LEU A 71 11.06 29.49 -5.80
CA LEU A 71 12.36 29.93 -5.30
C LEU A 71 13.42 29.68 -6.38
N ILE A 72 14.07 30.75 -6.83
CA ILE A 72 15.14 30.70 -7.84
C ILE A 72 16.46 31.06 -7.19
N GLY A 73 17.50 30.27 -7.45
CA GLY A 73 18.86 30.55 -6.97
C GLY A 73 19.80 29.38 -7.26
N GLU A 74 21.09 29.58 -7.04
CA GLU A 74 22.14 28.58 -7.25
C GLU A 74 21.96 27.34 -6.35
N PRO A 75 22.42 26.14 -6.75
CA PRO A 75 22.36 24.96 -5.89
C PRO A 75 23.11 25.23 -4.56
N GLY A 76 22.58 24.71 -3.45
CA GLY A 76 23.19 24.91 -2.12
C GLY A 76 22.80 26.20 -1.39
N THR A 77 21.97 27.08 -1.98
CA THR A 77 21.54 28.33 -1.34
C THR A 77 20.42 28.20 -0.31
N GLY A 78 20.11 27.00 0.19
CA GLY A 78 19.11 26.82 1.24
C GLY A 78 17.64 26.84 0.80
N LYS A 79 17.31 26.71 -0.50
CA LYS A 79 15.92 26.69 -1.01
C LYS A 79 15.00 25.70 -0.27
N SER A 80 15.45 24.45 -0.08
CA SER A 80 14.67 23.44 0.65
C SER A 80 14.52 23.78 2.14
N LEU A 81 15.55 24.40 2.75
CA LEU A 81 15.52 24.84 4.14
C LEU A 81 14.46 25.92 4.37
N ILE A 82 14.32 26.86 3.43
CA ILE A 82 13.25 27.88 3.46
C ILE A 82 11.87 27.23 3.35
N GLY A 83 11.72 26.19 2.53
CA GLY A 83 10.48 25.41 2.44
C GLY A 83 10.12 24.71 3.76
N GLN A 84 11.10 24.13 4.45
CA GLN A 84 10.90 23.53 5.76
C GLN A 84 10.53 24.56 6.82
N ALA A 85 11.24 25.70 6.86
CA ALA A 85 10.91 26.82 7.74
C ALA A 85 9.48 27.33 7.50
N LEU A 86 9.03 27.37 6.25
CA LEU A 86 7.67 27.76 5.92
C LEU A 86 6.63 26.79 6.49
N ALA A 87 6.87 25.48 6.40
CA ALA A 87 5.96 24.46 6.93
C ALA A 87 5.83 24.56 8.47
N GLU A 88 6.90 24.92 9.17
CA GLU A 88 6.89 25.17 10.62
C GLU A 88 6.13 26.46 10.99
N LEU A 89 6.30 27.53 10.19
CA LEU A 89 5.65 28.83 10.42
C LEU A 89 4.16 28.83 10.07
N LEU A 90 3.73 27.93 9.20
CA LEU A 90 2.33 27.78 8.83
C LEU A 90 1.54 27.23 10.02
N PRO A 91 0.41 27.87 10.41
CA PRO A 91 -0.42 27.32 11.46
C PRO A 91 -0.91 25.93 11.03
N ALA A 92 -0.96 24.99 11.98
CA ALA A 92 -1.54 23.66 11.82
C ALA A 92 -3.07 23.75 11.62
N THR A 93 -3.49 24.43 10.56
CA THR A 93 -4.89 24.58 10.21
C THR A 93 -5.43 23.23 9.76
N LYS A 94 -6.44 22.75 10.50
CA LYS A 94 -7.24 21.53 10.28
C LYS A 94 -6.54 20.46 9.43
N LEU A 95 -5.43 19.94 9.97
CA LEU A 95 -4.87 18.69 9.45
C LEU A 95 -6.00 17.66 9.39
N SER A 96 -6.03 16.94 8.29
CA SER A 96 -7.12 16.02 7.97
C SER A 96 -6.52 14.67 7.63
N ASP A 97 -7.27 13.62 7.97
CA ASP A 97 -6.98 12.26 7.55
C ASP A 97 -7.74 12.01 6.23
N ILE A 98 -7.14 11.27 5.31
CA ILE A 98 -7.76 10.89 4.04
C ILE A 98 -7.97 9.38 4.03
N LEU A 99 -9.21 8.93 3.85
CA LEU A 99 -9.58 7.53 3.75
C LEU A 99 -10.07 7.20 2.35
N CYS A 100 -9.72 5.99 1.91
CA CYS A 100 -10.26 5.33 0.74
C CYS A 100 -11.24 4.25 1.20
N LEU A 101 -12.49 4.40 0.79
CA LEU A 101 -13.60 3.50 1.07
C LEU A 101 -13.90 2.68 -0.19
N PRO A 102 -14.29 1.40 -0.03
CA PRO A 102 -14.79 0.62 -1.15
C PRO A 102 -16.10 1.23 -1.67
N ASN A 103 -16.28 1.18 -2.98
CA ASN A 103 -17.53 1.54 -3.63
C ASN A 103 -18.22 0.26 -4.12
N ASP A 104 -19.45 0.00 -3.64
CA ASP A 104 -20.19 -1.20 -4.00
C ASP A 104 -20.96 -1.05 -5.33
N GLN A 105 -21.08 0.17 -5.87
CA GLN A 105 -21.70 0.42 -7.19
C GLN A 105 -20.68 0.34 -8.32
N ASP A 106 -19.46 0.83 -8.11
CA ASP A 106 -18.37 0.82 -9.10
C ASP A 106 -17.04 0.56 -8.40
N GLU A 107 -16.53 -0.67 -8.51
CA GLU A 107 -15.29 -1.10 -7.86
C GLU A 107 -14.06 -0.33 -8.35
N ASN A 108 -14.06 0.12 -9.61
CA ASN A 108 -12.93 0.87 -10.20
C ASN A 108 -12.89 2.33 -9.75
N ASN A 109 -13.93 2.80 -9.07
CA ASN A 109 -14.04 4.17 -8.57
C ASN A 109 -14.22 4.21 -7.05
N PRO A 110 -13.14 4.04 -6.26
CA PRO A 110 -13.23 4.03 -4.81
C PRO A 110 -13.59 5.40 -4.24
N LEU A 111 -14.34 5.42 -3.12
CA LEU A 111 -14.82 6.65 -2.50
C LEU A 111 -13.76 7.26 -1.58
N ILE A 112 -13.46 8.55 -1.76
CA ILE A 112 -12.51 9.28 -0.92
C ILE A 112 -13.24 10.10 0.14
N ARG A 113 -12.86 9.93 1.41
CA ARG A 113 -13.43 10.69 2.54
C ARG A 113 -12.37 11.41 3.34
N ILE A 114 -12.59 12.71 3.54
CA ILE A 114 -11.75 13.56 4.38
C ILE A 114 -12.35 13.59 5.78
N MET A 115 -11.51 13.36 6.79
CA MET A 115 -11.90 13.39 8.20
C MET A 115 -10.97 14.31 8.99
N PRO A 116 -11.42 14.87 10.13
CA PRO A 116 -10.51 15.58 11.03
C PRO A 116 -9.38 14.68 11.51
N LYS A 117 -8.23 15.29 11.82
CA LYS A 117 -7.05 14.63 12.39
C LYS A 117 -7.40 13.57 13.45
N GLY A 118 -6.88 12.36 13.27
CA GLY A 118 -6.98 11.24 14.20
C GLY A 118 -8.26 10.41 14.10
N LYS A 119 -9.34 10.95 13.51
CA LYS A 119 -10.61 10.24 13.38
C LYS A 119 -10.55 9.11 12.34
N GLY A 120 -9.67 9.21 11.34
CA GLY A 120 -9.50 8.16 10.34
C GLY A 120 -8.94 6.88 10.96
N LYS A 121 -7.89 7.02 11.75
CA LYS A 121 -7.26 5.90 12.49
C LYS A 121 -8.22 5.24 13.48
N GLU A 122 -8.99 6.06 14.22
CA GLU A 122 -10.01 5.57 15.15
C GLU A 122 -11.09 4.74 14.43
N LEU A 123 -11.59 5.23 13.28
CA LEU A 123 -12.61 4.55 12.48
C LEU A 123 -12.10 3.22 11.91
N VAL A 124 -10.91 3.21 11.31
CA VAL A 124 -10.29 1.99 10.79
C VAL A 124 -10.09 0.96 11.89
N ASN A 125 -9.58 1.36 13.06
CA ASN A 125 -9.40 0.47 14.19
C ASN A 125 -10.72 -0.07 14.73
N LYS A 126 -11.76 0.77 14.81
CA LYS A 126 -13.11 0.36 15.22
C LYS A 126 -13.71 -0.68 14.28
N ILE A 127 -13.53 -0.52 12.96
CA ILE A 127 -14.00 -1.48 11.96
C ILE A 127 -13.19 -2.79 12.06
N LYS A 128 -11.86 -2.71 12.21
CA LYS A 128 -11.00 -3.88 12.42
C LYS A 128 -11.37 -4.66 13.68
N MET A 129 -11.64 -3.98 14.79
CA MET A 129 -12.09 -4.62 16.04
C MET A 129 -13.45 -5.28 15.87
N LYS A 130 -14.43 -4.60 15.25
CA LYS A 130 -15.74 -5.21 14.93
C LYS A 130 -15.61 -6.46 14.06
N ASN A 131 -14.68 -6.47 13.10
CA ASN A 131 -14.38 -7.63 12.27
C ASN A 131 -13.75 -8.79 13.07
N ALA A 132 -12.97 -8.50 14.12
CA ALA A 132 -12.36 -9.52 14.96
C ALA A 132 -13.31 -10.04 16.07
N ASP A 133 -14.18 -9.18 16.61
CA ASP A 133 -15.05 -9.51 17.74
C ASP A 133 -16.17 -10.50 17.37
N SER A 134 -16.62 -10.50 16.11
CA SER A 134 -17.58 -11.49 15.60
C SER A 134 -17.09 -12.94 15.79
N PHE A 135 -15.77 -13.17 15.82
CA PHE A 135 -15.17 -14.50 15.99
C PHE A 135 -14.99 -14.92 17.45
N LYS A 136 -14.84 -13.97 18.39
CA LYS A 136 -14.61 -14.29 19.81
C LYS A 136 -15.87 -14.83 20.49
N ASN A 137 -17.01 -14.22 20.22
CA ASN A 137 -18.28 -14.65 20.82
C ASN A 137 -18.69 -16.04 20.34
N GLN A 138 -18.36 -16.40 19.09
CA GLN A 138 -18.63 -17.74 18.55
C GLN A 138 -17.80 -18.83 19.24
N ASN A 139 -16.52 -18.55 19.54
CA ASN A 139 -15.66 -19.49 20.25
C ASN A 139 -16.10 -19.68 21.72
N ILE A 140 -16.54 -18.61 22.39
CA ILE A 140 -17.04 -18.69 23.78
C ILE A 140 -18.30 -19.56 23.86
N ILE A 141 -19.26 -19.37 22.95
CA ILE A 141 -20.48 -20.20 22.89
C ILE A 141 -20.11 -21.68 22.66
N PHE A 142 -19.15 -21.96 21.78
CA PHE A 142 -18.67 -23.32 21.55
C PHE A 142 -18.08 -23.95 22.84
N PHE A 143 -17.24 -23.22 23.58
CA PHE A 143 -16.68 -23.74 24.84
C PHE A 143 -17.75 -23.98 25.93
N ILE A 144 -18.77 -23.13 26.02
CA ILE A 144 -19.90 -23.33 26.94
C ILE A 144 -20.66 -24.61 26.57
N LEU A 145 -20.90 -24.82 25.27
CA LEU A 145 -21.64 -25.96 24.75
C LEU A 145 -20.86 -27.28 24.93
N VAL A 146 -19.54 -27.26 24.75
CA VAL A 146 -18.64 -28.37 25.12
C VAL A 146 -18.69 -28.65 26.62
N GLY A 147 -18.67 -27.62 27.46
CA GLY A 147 -18.80 -27.78 28.91
C GLY A 147 -20.11 -28.46 29.32
N ILE A 148 -21.23 -28.06 28.73
CA ILE A 148 -22.55 -28.69 28.96
C ILE A 148 -22.54 -30.14 28.50
N ALA A 149 -21.97 -30.44 27.33
CA ALA A 149 -21.88 -31.80 26.81
C ALA A 149 -21.08 -32.74 27.73
N ILE A 150 -20.04 -32.23 28.40
CA ILE A 150 -19.25 -33.02 29.37
C ILE A 150 -19.99 -33.21 30.69
N ILE A 151 -20.73 -32.21 31.17
CA ILE A 151 -21.41 -32.24 32.48
C ILE A 151 -22.70 -33.07 32.45
N THR A 152 -23.46 -33.02 31.35
CA THR A 152 -24.78 -33.64 31.23
C THR A 152 -24.79 -35.14 31.54
N PRO A 153 -23.85 -35.98 31.03
CA PRO A 153 -23.83 -37.41 31.31
C PRO A 153 -23.58 -37.75 32.79
N TRP A 154 -22.76 -36.96 33.48
CA TRP A 154 -22.47 -37.16 34.91
C TRP A 154 -23.68 -36.85 35.79
N TRP A 155 -24.45 -35.83 35.42
CA TRP A 155 -25.69 -35.49 36.11
C TRP A 155 -26.78 -36.55 35.88
N VAL A 156 -26.95 -37.02 34.63
CA VAL A 156 -27.91 -38.07 34.27
C VAL A 156 -27.58 -39.38 34.98
N ARG A 157 -26.28 -39.74 35.07
CA ARG A 157 -25.81 -40.93 35.80
C ARG A 157 -26.28 -40.96 37.24
N LYS A 158 -26.22 -39.82 37.93
CA LYS A 158 -26.60 -39.72 39.35
C LYS A 158 -28.09 -39.98 39.58
N GLN A 159 -28.96 -39.57 38.64
CA GLN A 159 -30.41 -39.64 38.82
C GLN A 159 -31.07 -40.87 38.17
N TYR A 160 -30.53 -41.36 37.05
CA TYR A 160 -31.19 -42.35 36.21
C TYR A 160 -30.34 -43.61 35.93
N GLY A 161 -29.12 -43.69 36.45
CA GLY A 161 -28.24 -44.85 36.31
C GLY A 161 -27.36 -44.87 35.06
N ASP A 162 -26.50 -45.89 34.97
CA ASP A 162 -25.39 -45.96 34.01
C ASP A 162 -25.83 -46.11 32.54
N ILE A 163 -26.96 -46.79 32.30
CA ILE A 163 -27.48 -47.04 30.94
C ILE A 163 -27.93 -45.73 30.29
N LEU A 164 -28.68 -44.91 31.02
CA LEU A 164 -29.16 -43.63 30.50
C LEU A 164 -28.02 -42.61 30.37
N ALA A 165 -27.01 -42.70 31.24
CA ALA A 165 -25.79 -41.90 31.14
C ALA A 165 -25.02 -42.18 29.84
N ALA A 166 -24.83 -43.46 29.49
CA ALA A 166 -24.16 -43.84 28.24
C ALA A 166 -24.91 -43.34 26.99
N ALA A 167 -26.25 -43.46 26.98
CA ALA A 167 -27.08 -42.92 25.90
C ALA A 167 -26.97 -41.39 25.77
N SER A 168 -26.96 -40.67 26.90
CA SER A 168 -26.81 -39.21 26.92
C SER A 168 -25.42 -38.74 26.46
N LEU A 169 -24.36 -39.51 26.73
CA LEU A 169 -23.00 -39.23 26.26
C LEU A 169 -22.94 -39.33 24.73
N ILE A 170 -23.47 -40.42 24.16
CA ILE A 170 -23.52 -40.62 22.70
C ILE A 170 -24.35 -39.50 22.04
N GLY A 171 -25.51 -39.18 22.60
CA GLY A 171 -26.37 -38.09 22.10
C GLY A 171 -25.68 -36.73 22.12
N SER A 172 -24.97 -36.42 23.22
CA SER A 172 -24.24 -35.15 23.35
C SER A 172 -23.09 -35.03 22.34
N MET A 173 -22.37 -36.11 22.06
CA MET A 173 -21.27 -36.13 21.10
C MET A 173 -21.76 -35.97 19.65
N ILE A 174 -22.88 -36.61 19.30
CA ILE A 174 -23.51 -36.47 17.97
C ILE A 174 -24.02 -35.04 17.78
N PHE A 175 -24.67 -34.47 18.80
CA PHE A 175 -25.14 -33.09 18.78
C PHE A 175 -23.99 -32.09 18.57
N LEU A 176 -22.87 -32.30 19.27
CA LEU A 176 -21.67 -31.47 19.14
C LEU A 176 -21.05 -31.59 17.74
N GLY A 177 -20.99 -32.80 17.18
CA GLY A 177 -20.54 -33.04 15.81
C GLY A 177 -21.38 -32.32 14.76
N ILE A 178 -22.71 -32.42 14.87
CA ILE A 178 -23.64 -31.70 13.97
C ILE A 178 -23.49 -30.18 14.13
N PHE A 179 -23.36 -29.69 15.36
CA PHE A 179 -23.16 -28.27 15.65
C PHE A 179 -21.86 -27.73 15.05
N VAL A 180 -20.76 -28.49 15.10
CA VAL A 180 -19.47 -28.10 14.50
C VAL A 180 -19.58 -28.02 12.97
N ILE A 181 -20.24 -28.98 12.33
CA ILE A 181 -20.47 -28.96 10.87
C ILE A 181 -21.33 -27.74 10.50
N PHE A 182 -22.41 -27.49 11.24
CA PHE A 182 -23.28 -26.33 11.04
C PHE A 182 -22.53 -25.01 11.23
N MET A 183 -21.70 -24.90 12.27
CA MET A 183 -20.87 -23.73 12.54
C MET A 183 -19.81 -23.50 11.45
N ASN A 184 -19.21 -24.57 10.91
CA ASN A 184 -18.25 -24.48 9.81
C ASN A 184 -18.93 -24.04 8.51
N LEU A 185 -20.16 -24.51 8.25
CA LEU A 185 -20.95 -24.11 7.10
C LEU A 185 -21.39 -22.64 7.20
N ASN A 186 -21.84 -22.19 8.39
CA ASN A 186 -22.16 -20.78 8.63
C ASN A 186 -20.94 -19.85 8.52
N ARG A 187 -19.74 -20.31 8.91
CA ARG A 187 -18.49 -19.57 8.68
C ARG A 187 -18.21 -19.31 7.20
N ARG A 188 -18.63 -20.21 6.31
CA ARG A 188 -18.50 -20.03 4.86
C ARG A 188 -19.60 -19.13 4.28
N MET A 189 -20.77 -19.05 4.92
CA MET A 189 -21.89 -18.19 4.50
C MET A 189 -21.86 -16.76 5.03
N SER A 190 -21.06 -16.46 6.06
CA SER A 190 -20.82 -15.08 6.51
C SER A 190 -19.85 -14.35 5.53
N THR A 191 -20.24 -14.26 4.26
CA THR A 191 -19.46 -13.71 3.15
C THR A 191 -19.50 -12.18 3.07
N ASN A 192 -20.32 -11.50 3.87
CA ASN A 192 -20.21 -10.05 4.03
C ASN A 192 -19.05 -9.71 4.97
N LYS A 193 -17.82 -10.05 4.55
CA LYS A 193 -16.62 -9.47 5.12
C LYS A 193 -16.75 -7.96 4.97
N ILE A 194 -16.91 -7.25 6.09
CA ILE A 194 -16.98 -5.80 6.09
C ILE A 194 -15.64 -5.31 5.53
N LYS A 195 -15.67 -4.80 4.30
CA LYS A 195 -14.50 -4.26 3.61
C LYS A 195 -13.93 -3.12 4.47
N VAL A 196 -12.68 -3.26 4.90
CA VAL A 196 -12.04 -2.29 5.79
C VAL A 196 -11.55 -1.10 4.94
N PRO A 197 -11.88 0.15 5.28
CA PRO A 197 -11.33 1.29 4.57
C PRO A 197 -9.83 1.41 4.77
N LYS A 198 -9.15 1.91 3.73
CA LYS A 198 -7.71 2.16 3.75
C LYS A 198 -7.43 3.61 4.16
N LEU A 199 -6.60 3.80 5.17
CA LEU A 199 -6.10 5.12 5.55
C LEU A 199 -4.97 5.50 4.59
N LEU A 200 -5.18 6.49 3.73
CA LEU A 200 -4.20 6.94 2.73
C LEU A 200 -3.22 7.95 3.33
N VAL A 201 -3.74 8.94 4.06
CA VAL A 201 -2.94 9.97 4.73
C VAL A 201 -3.34 10.01 6.20
N ASP A 202 -2.37 9.75 7.09
CA ASP A 202 -2.53 9.82 8.54
C ASP A 202 -1.85 11.10 9.07
N SER A 203 -2.65 12.02 9.61
CA SER A 203 -2.15 13.25 10.22
C SER A 203 -2.14 13.21 11.75
N SER A 204 -2.42 12.05 12.38
CA SER A 204 -2.64 11.94 13.83
C SER A 204 -1.43 12.36 14.68
N GLU A 205 -0.22 12.06 14.24
CA GLU A 205 1.02 12.34 14.97
C GLU A 205 1.62 13.72 14.65
N GLN A 206 1.17 14.37 13.58
CA GLN A 206 1.77 15.62 13.08
C GLN A 206 1.29 16.83 13.89
N LYS A 207 2.21 17.60 14.48
CA LYS A 207 1.91 18.84 15.22
C LYS A 207 1.95 20.09 14.33
N ILE A 208 2.79 20.06 13.30
CA ILE A 208 3.00 21.12 12.30
C ILE A 208 2.51 20.65 10.93
N ALA A 209 2.38 21.57 9.98
CA ALA A 209 2.05 21.20 8.61
C ALA A 209 3.15 20.30 8.01
N PRO A 210 2.81 19.28 7.22
CA PRO A 210 3.81 18.40 6.62
C PRO A 210 4.62 19.15 5.56
N PHE A 211 5.94 18.99 5.64
CA PHE A 211 6.85 19.31 4.54
C PHE A 211 7.13 18.03 3.75
N ILE A 212 6.70 17.98 2.49
CA ILE A 212 6.92 16.85 1.59
C ILE A 212 7.88 17.31 0.49
N ASP A 213 9.10 16.78 0.48
CA ASP A 213 10.05 16.99 -0.60
C ASP A 213 9.77 15.97 -1.72
N ALA A 214 9.31 16.48 -2.87
CA ALA A 214 9.02 15.68 -4.06
C ALA A 214 10.04 15.90 -5.19
N THR A 215 11.22 16.43 -4.87
CA THR A 215 12.29 16.66 -5.85
C THR A 215 12.72 15.33 -6.48
N GLY A 216 12.57 15.21 -7.80
CA GLY A 216 12.94 14.00 -8.55
C GLY A 216 11.98 12.82 -8.37
N ALA A 217 10.80 13.02 -7.79
CA ALA A 217 9.80 11.96 -7.65
C ALA A 217 9.26 11.52 -9.03
N HIS A 218 9.13 10.22 -9.23
CA HIS A 218 8.44 9.66 -10.41
C HIS A 218 6.93 9.92 -10.35
N ALA A 219 6.24 9.84 -11.49
CA ALA A 219 4.82 10.20 -11.62
C ALA A 219 3.92 9.54 -10.56
N GLY A 220 4.04 8.21 -10.35
CA GLY A 220 3.24 7.50 -9.35
C GLY A 220 3.53 7.90 -7.91
N ALA A 221 4.76 8.32 -7.59
CA ALA A 221 5.11 8.80 -6.25
C ALA A 221 4.58 10.23 -5.99
N LEU A 222 4.53 11.08 -7.02
CA LEU A 222 4.05 12.46 -6.92
C LEU A 222 2.52 12.55 -6.94
N LEU A 223 1.87 11.79 -7.83
CA LEU A 223 0.45 11.91 -8.14
C LEU A 223 -0.41 10.81 -7.50
N GLY A 224 0.22 9.78 -6.95
CA GLY A 224 -0.45 8.56 -6.48
C GLY A 224 -0.47 7.48 -7.56
N ASP A 225 -0.55 6.23 -7.12
CA ASP A 225 -0.54 5.05 -8.00
C ASP A 225 -1.46 3.96 -7.43
N CYS A 226 -2.01 3.13 -8.30
CA CYS A 226 -2.81 1.97 -7.96
C CYS A 226 -2.02 0.70 -8.31
N LEU A 227 -1.76 -0.13 -7.30
CA LEU A 227 -1.05 -1.39 -7.52
C LEU A 227 -1.89 -2.31 -8.41
N HIS A 228 -1.24 -2.88 -9.42
CA HIS A 228 -1.83 -3.89 -10.28
C HIS A 228 -2.22 -5.15 -9.48
N ASP A 229 -3.45 -5.63 -9.67
CA ASP A 229 -3.90 -6.92 -9.12
C ASP A 229 -3.61 -8.07 -10.11
N PRO A 230 -2.69 -9.00 -9.79
CA PRO A 230 -2.42 -10.16 -10.63
C PRO A 230 -3.63 -11.08 -10.84
N LEU A 231 -4.63 -11.04 -9.95
CA LEU A 231 -5.83 -11.87 -10.07
C LEU A 231 -6.84 -11.33 -11.10
N GLN A 232 -6.73 -10.05 -11.48
CA GLN A 232 -7.48 -9.46 -12.59
C GLN A 232 -6.73 -9.55 -13.92
N SER A 233 -5.57 -10.22 -13.96
CA SER A 233 -4.88 -10.50 -15.22
C SER A 233 -5.67 -11.50 -16.04
N LEU A 234 -5.94 -11.15 -17.30
CA LEU A 234 -6.64 -12.01 -18.24
C LEU A 234 -5.75 -13.21 -18.59
N ASP A 235 -6.18 -14.42 -18.22
CA ASP A 235 -5.57 -15.64 -18.72
C ASP A 235 -6.04 -15.92 -20.16
N SER A 236 -5.24 -16.67 -20.89
CA SER A 236 -5.55 -17.21 -22.22
C SER A 236 -6.92 -17.90 -22.30
N SER A 237 -7.35 -18.50 -21.19
CA SER A 237 -8.63 -19.22 -21.05
C SER A 237 -9.84 -18.34 -20.76
N ASN A 238 -9.64 -17.05 -20.48
CA ASN A 238 -10.76 -16.14 -20.23
C ASN A 238 -11.52 -15.88 -21.54
N THR A 239 -12.83 -15.70 -21.45
CA THR A 239 -13.70 -15.38 -22.58
C THR A 239 -13.99 -13.87 -22.62
N ILE A 240 -14.05 -13.30 -23.83
CA ILE A 240 -14.52 -11.93 -24.06
C ILE A 240 -15.73 -11.99 -25.00
N THR A 241 -16.71 -11.12 -24.74
CA THR A 241 -17.87 -10.95 -25.62
C THR A 241 -17.55 -9.93 -26.70
N PHE A 242 -17.53 -10.39 -27.95
CA PHE A 242 -17.35 -9.56 -29.12
C PHE A 242 -18.69 -9.20 -29.73
N ILE A 243 -18.76 -7.99 -30.31
CA ILE A 243 -19.88 -7.55 -31.12
C ILE A 243 -19.49 -7.73 -32.58
N GLU A 244 -20.13 -8.68 -33.27
CA GLU A 244 -20.05 -8.80 -34.72
C GLU A 244 -21.27 -8.11 -35.35
N GLU A 245 -21.01 -7.12 -36.21
CA GLU A 245 -22.04 -6.43 -37.00
C GLU A 245 -22.27 -7.22 -38.29
N ASN A 246 -23.38 -7.96 -38.35
CA ASN A 246 -23.75 -8.72 -39.54
C ASN A 246 -24.70 -7.88 -40.39
N ASN A 247 -24.23 -7.45 -41.57
CA ASN A 247 -25.04 -6.76 -42.56
C ASN A 247 -25.79 -7.79 -43.43
N TYR A 248 -26.92 -8.28 -42.94
CA TYR A 248 -27.87 -9.02 -43.79
C TYR A 248 -29.06 -8.13 -44.12
N SER A 249 -29.21 -7.81 -45.41
CA SER A 249 -30.41 -7.17 -45.98
C SER A 249 -30.89 -5.93 -45.22
N ASN A 250 -30.14 -4.83 -45.31
CA ASN A 250 -30.49 -3.47 -44.83
C ASN A 250 -30.87 -3.30 -43.34
N ASN A 251 -30.82 -4.34 -42.51
CA ASN A 251 -30.98 -4.23 -41.06
C ASN A 251 -29.66 -4.58 -40.36
N LYS A 252 -29.15 -3.65 -39.55
CA LYS A 252 -27.97 -3.88 -38.70
C LYS A 252 -28.37 -4.79 -37.54
N GLN A 253 -27.94 -6.05 -37.58
CA GLN A 253 -28.12 -6.98 -36.49
C GLN A 253 -26.78 -7.19 -35.78
N PHE A 254 -26.74 -6.90 -34.48
CA PHE A 254 -25.58 -7.16 -33.64
C PHE A 254 -25.68 -8.57 -33.08
N SER A 255 -24.69 -9.42 -33.37
CA SER A 255 -24.54 -10.71 -32.72
C SER A 255 -23.46 -10.65 -31.66
N PHE A 256 -23.78 -11.14 -30.46
CA PHE A 256 -22.83 -11.29 -29.36
C PHE A 256 -22.21 -12.69 -29.46
N GLN A 257 -20.89 -12.76 -29.54
CA GLN A 257 -20.16 -14.04 -29.52
C GLN A 257 -19.13 -14.01 -28.40
N GLU A 258 -19.23 -14.98 -27.49
CA GLU A 258 -18.17 -15.25 -26.51
C GLU A 258 -17.07 -16.07 -27.17
N LYS A 259 -15.84 -15.55 -27.16
CA LYS A 259 -14.65 -16.25 -27.68
C LYS A 259 -13.55 -16.22 -26.64
N ASN A 260 -12.73 -17.26 -26.60
CA ASN A 260 -11.52 -17.25 -25.78
C ASN A 260 -10.58 -16.14 -26.25
N ILE A 261 -9.97 -15.45 -25.30
CA ILE A 261 -8.99 -14.40 -25.57
C ILE A 261 -7.83 -14.96 -26.39
N SER A 262 -7.35 -16.17 -26.08
CA SER A 262 -6.27 -16.81 -26.83
C SER A 262 -6.58 -16.92 -28.32
N ASP A 263 -7.79 -17.34 -28.66
CA ASP A 263 -8.16 -17.67 -30.03
C ASP A 263 -8.27 -16.39 -30.87
N VAL A 264 -8.80 -15.33 -30.27
CA VAL A 264 -8.91 -14.02 -30.91
C VAL A 264 -7.56 -13.34 -31.05
N ILE A 265 -6.75 -13.31 -29.99
CA ILE A 265 -5.40 -12.74 -30.03
C ILE A 265 -4.53 -13.48 -31.04
N ASN A 266 -4.57 -14.82 -31.04
CA ASN A 266 -3.80 -15.63 -31.99
C ASN A 266 -4.25 -15.39 -33.44
N LYS A 267 -5.54 -15.19 -33.70
CA LYS A 267 -6.05 -14.88 -35.03
C LYS A 267 -5.58 -13.50 -35.50
N ILE A 268 -5.75 -12.47 -34.68
CA ILE A 268 -5.35 -11.09 -35.00
C ILE A 268 -3.83 -11.00 -35.25
N LEU A 269 -3.03 -11.65 -34.39
CA LEU A 269 -1.57 -11.67 -34.56
C LEU A 269 -1.10 -12.51 -35.76
N LYS A 270 -1.88 -13.50 -36.24
CA LYS A 270 -1.58 -14.24 -37.48
C LYS A 270 -1.91 -13.42 -38.72
N ASP A 271 -3.03 -12.69 -38.68
CA ASP A 271 -3.58 -11.99 -39.85
C ASP A 271 -2.85 -10.65 -40.12
N LYS A 272 -2.24 -10.03 -39.10
CA LYS A 272 -1.55 -8.73 -39.21
C LYS A 272 -0.06 -8.90 -39.55
N GLN A 273 0.41 -8.19 -40.57
CA GLN A 273 1.82 -8.20 -41.00
C GLN A 273 2.73 -7.30 -40.15
N ASN A 274 2.18 -6.26 -39.49
CA ASN A 274 2.93 -5.30 -38.68
C ASN A 274 2.91 -5.68 -37.19
N ILE A 275 3.78 -6.61 -36.79
CA ILE A 275 3.92 -7.05 -35.40
C ILE A 275 5.20 -6.44 -34.81
N ILE A 276 5.05 -5.70 -33.72
CA ILE A 276 6.17 -5.24 -32.91
C ILE A 276 6.65 -6.43 -32.08
N LYS A 277 7.90 -6.87 -32.30
CA LYS A 277 8.52 -7.97 -31.56
C LYS A 277 9.69 -7.49 -30.71
N ASN A 278 9.76 -7.90 -29.45
CA ASN A 278 10.93 -7.68 -28.60
C ASN A 278 11.76 -8.96 -28.42
N LYS A 279 13.02 -8.84 -27.99
CA LYS A 279 13.96 -9.94 -27.73
C LYS A 279 13.45 -10.98 -26.72
N GLU A 280 12.51 -10.60 -25.86
CA GLU A 280 11.90 -11.47 -24.84
C GLU A 280 10.61 -12.17 -25.31
N GLY A 281 10.31 -12.11 -26.62
CA GLY A 281 9.14 -12.78 -27.20
C GLY A 281 7.84 -11.98 -27.15
N TYR A 282 7.84 -10.78 -26.58
CA TYR A 282 6.68 -9.88 -26.64
C TYR A 282 6.26 -9.60 -28.09
N GLU A 283 4.98 -9.77 -28.38
CA GLU A 283 4.35 -9.48 -29.67
C GLU A 283 3.21 -8.49 -29.46
N ALA A 284 3.19 -7.40 -30.23
CA ALA A 284 2.11 -6.42 -30.18
C ALA A 284 1.71 -5.97 -31.57
N THR A 285 0.43 -5.68 -31.76
CA THR A 285 -0.08 -5.07 -32.99
C THR A 285 -1.17 -4.06 -32.67
N PHE A 286 -1.23 -2.99 -33.47
CA PHE A 286 -2.31 -2.01 -33.41
C PHE A 286 -3.48 -2.48 -34.26
N ILE A 287 -4.69 -2.27 -33.76
CA ILE A 287 -5.93 -2.58 -34.46
C ILE A 287 -6.44 -1.31 -35.12
N ASP A 288 -6.93 -1.43 -36.36
CA ASP A 288 -7.50 -0.30 -37.07
C ASP A 288 -8.86 0.07 -36.48
N LYS A 289 -9.21 1.36 -36.47
CA LYS A 289 -10.46 1.82 -35.84
C LYS A 289 -11.67 1.11 -36.44
N GLY A 290 -12.45 0.45 -35.57
CA GLY A 290 -13.68 -0.26 -35.95
C GLY A 290 -13.49 -1.72 -36.38
N GLU A 291 -12.26 -2.22 -36.48
CA GLU A 291 -11.98 -3.60 -36.87
C GLU A 291 -12.35 -4.62 -35.78
N VAL A 292 -12.10 -4.27 -34.51
CA VAL A 292 -12.47 -5.11 -33.36
C VAL A 292 -13.16 -4.27 -32.29
N SER A 293 -14.30 -4.75 -31.83
CA SER A 293 -15.13 -4.07 -30.85
C SER A 293 -15.64 -5.06 -29.81
N ILE A 294 -15.49 -4.70 -28.54
CA ILE A 294 -15.84 -5.55 -27.39
C ILE A 294 -16.93 -4.89 -26.58
N VAL A 295 -17.72 -5.72 -25.90
CA VAL A 295 -18.66 -5.23 -24.90
C VAL A 295 -17.87 -4.81 -23.66
N ALA A 296 -18.01 -3.55 -23.25
CA ALA A 296 -17.41 -3.03 -22.02
C ALA A 296 -18.49 -2.35 -21.17
N GLU A 297 -18.28 -2.30 -19.87
CA GLU A 297 -19.13 -1.56 -18.95
C GLU A 297 -18.44 -0.26 -18.55
N LYS A 298 -19.14 0.86 -18.70
CA LYS A 298 -18.68 2.16 -18.23
C LYS A 298 -19.82 2.83 -17.50
N GLU A 299 -19.63 3.15 -16.21
CA GLU A 299 -20.63 3.83 -15.38
C GLU A 299 -22.00 3.11 -15.39
N ASN A 300 -22.00 1.77 -15.28
CA ASN A 300 -23.17 0.89 -15.36
C ASN A 300 -23.93 0.92 -16.69
N VAL A 301 -23.31 1.46 -17.75
CA VAL A 301 -23.84 1.40 -19.11
C VAL A 301 -22.98 0.46 -19.94
N ILE A 302 -23.63 -0.49 -20.60
CA ILE A 302 -22.98 -1.36 -21.58
C ILE A 302 -22.67 -0.54 -22.83
N ILE A 303 -21.38 -0.39 -23.13
CA ILE A 303 -20.89 0.35 -24.29
C ILE A 303 -20.13 -0.58 -25.23
N ASN A 304 -20.15 -0.25 -26.52
CA ASN A 304 -19.25 -0.84 -27.48
C ASN A 304 -17.89 -0.14 -27.39
N SER A 305 -16.87 -0.85 -26.92
CA SER A 305 -15.51 -0.34 -26.80
C SER A 305 -14.63 -0.86 -27.93
N GLN A 306 -14.02 0.07 -28.68
CA GLN A 306 -13.06 -0.29 -29.73
C GLN A 306 -11.75 -0.77 -29.11
N VAL A 307 -11.21 -1.86 -29.63
CA VAL A 307 -9.89 -2.35 -29.23
C VAL A 307 -8.84 -1.63 -30.08
N LEU A 308 -7.90 -0.92 -29.44
CA LEU A 308 -6.88 -0.12 -30.13
C LEU A 308 -5.59 -0.91 -30.40
N SER A 309 -5.31 -1.91 -29.58
CA SER A 309 -4.09 -2.72 -29.68
C SER A 309 -4.28 -4.06 -28.99
N VAL A 310 -3.60 -5.08 -29.50
CA VAL A 310 -3.47 -6.39 -28.85
C VAL A 310 -2.01 -6.64 -28.56
N ASN A 311 -1.75 -7.04 -27.32
CA ASN A 311 -0.41 -7.34 -26.84
C ASN A 311 -0.42 -8.76 -26.28
N ARG A 312 0.58 -9.54 -26.67
CA ARG A 312 0.83 -10.88 -26.17
C ARG A 312 2.25 -10.94 -25.62
N TYR A 313 2.36 -11.38 -24.38
CA TYR A 313 3.64 -11.75 -23.80
C TYR A 313 3.66 -13.28 -23.66
N PRO A 314 4.19 -14.04 -24.63
CA PRO A 314 4.28 -15.48 -24.52
C PRO A 314 5.29 -15.81 -23.43
N LYS A 315 4.77 -16.30 -22.31
CA LYS A 315 5.59 -16.79 -21.22
C LYS A 315 5.29 -18.26 -21.01
N GLU A 316 6.10 -19.11 -21.61
CA GLU A 316 6.09 -20.54 -21.28
C GLU A 316 6.67 -20.69 -19.87
N GLY A 317 5.79 -20.80 -18.89
CA GLY A 317 6.18 -20.92 -17.49
C GLY A 317 5.12 -21.69 -16.74
N LYS A 318 5.56 -22.64 -15.89
CA LYS A 318 4.67 -23.28 -14.93
C LYS A 318 4.17 -22.22 -13.95
N LEU A 319 2.86 -21.99 -13.90
CA LEU A 319 2.28 -21.15 -12.88
C LEU A 319 2.32 -21.88 -11.53
N ILE A 320 2.70 -21.16 -10.48
CA ILE A 320 2.74 -21.68 -9.12
C ILE A 320 1.47 -21.20 -8.43
N LYS A 321 0.68 -22.16 -7.95
CA LYS A 321 -0.48 -21.90 -7.10
C LYS A 321 -0.01 -21.80 -5.65
N LEU A 322 -0.29 -20.67 -5.04
CA LEU A 322 0.08 -20.32 -3.67
C LEU A 322 -1.18 -19.98 -2.87
N THR A 323 -1.22 -20.31 -1.59
CA THR A 323 -2.37 -19.99 -0.72
C THR A 323 -1.94 -18.98 0.35
N THR A 324 -2.65 -17.86 0.42
CA THR A 324 -2.42 -16.79 1.40
C THR A 324 -2.82 -17.20 2.83
N GLU A 325 -2.36 -16.44 3.84
CA GLU A 325 -2.82 -16.60 5.23
C GLU A 325 -4.35 -16.53 5.38
N THR A 326 -5.02 -15.79 4.48
CA THR A 326 -6.48 -15.61 4.49
C THR A 326 -7.24 -16.68 3.68
N GLY A 327 -6.53 -17.68 3.14
CA GLY A 327 -7.10 -18.77 2.35
C GLY A 327 -7.39 -18.42 0.89
N LYS A 328 -7.03 -17.23 0.41
CA LYS A 328 -7.10 -16.87 -1.01
C LYS A 328 -6.01 -17.58 -1.79
N GLU A 329 -6.36 -18.08 -2.97
CA GLU A 329 -5.44 -18.71 -3.90
C GLU A 329 -4.85 -17.65 -4.84
N LEU A 330 -3.53 -17.69 -5.02
CA LEU A 330 -2.75 -16.84 -5.89
C LEU A 330 -2.09 -17.71 -6.95
N ILE A 331 -2.32 -17.42 -8.22
CA ILE A 331 -1.65 -18.08 -9.32
C ILE A 331 -0.67 -17.07 -9.90
N ILE A 332 0.62 -17.33 -9.76
CA ILE A 332 1.68 -16.40 -10.16
C ILE A 332 2.81 -17.11 -10.88
N THR A 333 3.62 -16.35 -11.60
CA THR A 333 4.79 -16.88 -12.28
C THR A 333 5.94 -17.18 -11.29
N PRO A 334 6.81 -18.17 -11.56
CA PRO A 334 7.86 -18.62 -10.63
C PRO A 334 8.78 -17.51 -10.13
N GLU A 335 9.09 -16.54 -10.98
CA GLU A 335 9.98 -15.42 -10.68
C GLU A 335 9.34 -14.26 -9.93
N HIS A 336 8.01 -14.23 -9.82
CA HIS A 336 7.30 -13.16 -9.15
C HIS A 336 7.67 -13.12 -7.66
N LYS A 337 8.04 -11.95 -7.14
CA LYS A 337 8.43 -11.79 -5.73
C LYS A 337 7.19 -11.54 -4.87
N VAL A 338 6.95 -12.42 -3.90
CA VAL A 338 5.83 -12.29 -2.96
C VAL A 338 6.34 -11.97 -1.56
N ALA A 339 5.61 -11.11 -0.85
CA ALA A 339 5.88 -10.81 0.54
C ALA A 339 5.51 -12.02 1.43
N THR A 340 6.49 -12.55 2.14
CA THR A 340 6.34 -13.69 3.04
C THR A 340 6.82 -13.35 4.45
N LYS A 341 6.18 -13.93 5.46
CA LYS A 341 6.66 -13.97 6.85
C LYS A 341 7.38 -15.29 7.08
N ASN A 342 8.61 -15.19 7.58
CA ASN A 342 9.35 -16.34 8.10
C ASN A 342 8.87 -16.70 9.52
N LEU A 343 9.35 -17.82 10.08
CA LEU A 343 9.05 -18.24 11.47
C LEU A 343 9.29 -17.13 12.51
N PHE A 344 10.26 -16.24 12.27
CA PHE A 344 10.58 -15.10 13.14
C PHE A 344 9.75 -13.84 12.86
N ASN A 345 8.63 -13.95 12.14
CA ASN A 345 7.71 -12.86 11.82
C ASN A 345 8.32 -11.69 11.03
N LYS A 346 9.52 -11.88 10.45
CA LYS A 346 10.21 -10.91 9.61
C LYS A 346 9.67 -10.98 8.17
N ILE A 347 9.31 -9.83 7.61
CA ILE A 347 8.82 -9.69 6.25
C ILE A 347 10.00 -9.79 5.27
N LYS A 348 9.89 -10.69 4.29
CA LYS A 348 10.87 -10.83 3.21
C LYS A 348 10.17 -11.08 1.88
N TYR A 349 10.63 -10.40 0.84
CA TYR A 349 10.21 -10.67 -0.53
C TYR A 349 11.00 -11.85 -1.09
N LEU A 350 10.30 -12.95 -1.39
CA LEU A 350 10.88 -14.16 -1.97
C LEU A 350 10.26 -14.42 -3.33
N ARG A 351 11.04 -14.93 -4.29
CA ARG A 351 10.50 -15.41 -5.56
C ARG A 351 9.56 -16.60 -5.30
N ALA A 352 8.48 -16.70 -6.07
CA ALA A 352 7.44 -17.71 -5.89
C ALA A 352 7.97 -19.15 -5.90
N ASP A 353 8.97 -19.44 -6.74
CA ASP A 353 9.66 -20.73 -6.84
C ASP A 353 10.45 -21.13 -5.57
N LYS A 354 10.82 -20.16 -4.74
CA LYS A 354 11.60 -20.34 -3.52
C LYS A 354 10.75 -20.37 -2.26
N ILE A 355 9.42 -20.26 -2.38
CA ILE A 355 8.50 -20.29 -1.26
C ILE A 355 8.34 -21.73 -0.78
N LYS A 356 8.71 -21.98 0.48
CA LYS A 356 8.56 -23.28 1.14
C LYS A 356 7.31 -23.29 2.03
N PHE A 357 6.81 -24.47 2.38
CA PHE A 357 5.57 -24.67 3.16
C PHE A 357 5.48 -23.86 4.48
N TRP A 358 6.60 -23.53 5.11
CA TRP A 358 6.65 -22.73 6.34
C TRP A 358 6.68 -21.21 6.14
N HIS A 359 6.72 -20.72 4.90
CA HIS A 359 6.60 -19.30 4.60
C HIS A 359 5.12 -18.95 4.51
N LYS A 360 4.69 -18.00 5.35
CA LYS A 360 3.31 -17.51 5.28
C LYS A 360 3.22 -16.31 4.37
N LEU A 361 2.33 -16.37 3.39
CA LEU A 361 2.10 -15.32 2.41
C LEU A 361 1.30 -14.18 3.03
N ILE A 362 1.93 -13.00 3.08
CA ILE A 362 1.32 -11.81 3.66
C ILE A 362 0.23 -11.32 2.72
N THR A 363 -0.96 -11.16 3.26
CA THR A 363 -2.02 -10.39 2.60
C THR A 363 -2.10 -9.04 3.27
N ILE A 364 -2.02 -7.99 2.47
CA ILE A 364 -2.36 -6.64 2.92
C ILE A 364 -3.89 -6.58 2.81
N GLU A 365 -4.58 -6.80 3.92
CA GLU A 365 -6.00 -6.45 4.03
C GLU A 365 -6.19 -4.93 4.11
#